data_AF-A0A345BUK6-F1
#
_entry.id   AF-A0A345BUK6-F1
#
_cell.length_a   1.000
_cell.length_b   1.000
_cell.length_c   1.000
_cell.angle_alpha   90.00
_cell.angle_beta   90.00
_cell.angle_gamma   90.00
#
_symmetry.space_group_name_H-M   'P 1'
#
loop_
_entity.id
_entity.type
_entity.pdbx_description
1 polymer ?
#
loop_
_entity_poly.entity_id
_entity_poly.type
_entity_poly.pdbx_seq_one_letter_code
_entity_poly.pdbx_strand_id
1 'polypeptide(L)'
;MVINADFIKYQMNYVGISTYYLWKMTGIAYSTLSDAVTGKRHASKLSAQNYDHITSVLFTDTEKLLIKKSMFNIKEYEKLWKMLAESTLNDDAKIYRSGGVYHDEEGNPKDLPVSVELQFSFLNDKHLNSLRIFDKDLYNSLDNKGQRDKKRIVSEYLKDLQ
;
A
#
# COMPACT_ATOMS: atom_id res chain seq x y z
N MET A 1 12.97 -13.42 -4.06
CA MET A 1 12.66 -13.28 -2.62
C MET A 1 11.22 -12.82 -2.51
N VAL A 2 10.40 -13.42 -1.65
CA VAL A 2 8.95 -13.45 -1.84
C VAL A 2 8.20 -13.03 -0.57
N ILE A 3 7.38 -11.99 -0.66
CA ILE A 3 6.40 -11.60 0.36
C ILE A 3 5.47 -12.78 0.58
N ASN A 4 5.34 -13.22 1.83
CA ASN A 4 4.59 -14.42 2.16
C ASN A 4 3.07 -14.16 2.19
N ALA A 5 2.30 -15.25 2.32
CA ALA A 5 0.84 -15.19 2.38
C ALA A 5 0.33 -14.34 3.56
N ASP A 6 1.04 -14.35 4.70
CA ASP A 6 0.64 -13.60 5.88
C ASP A 6 0.67 -12.10 5.63
N PHE A 7 1.69 -11.58 4.94
CA PHE A 7 1.75 -10.17 4.54
C PHE A 7 0.69 -9.80 3.52
N ILE A 8 0.46 -10.66 2.52
CA ILE A 8 -0.59 -10.44 1.52
C ILE A 8 -1.96 -10.34 2.23
N LYS A 9 -2.25 -11.29 3.12
CA LYS A 9 -3.51 -11.32 3.88
C LYS A 9 -3.62 -10.13 4.84
N TYR A 10 -2.53 -9.78 5.52
CA TYR A 10 -2.45 -8.60 6.38
C TYR A 10 -2.80 -7.34 5.59
N GLN A 11 -2.15 -7.13 4.44
CA GLN A 11 -2.35 -5.94 3.63
C GLN A 11 -3.76 -5.90 3.04
N MET A 12 -4.29 -7.03 2.58
CA MET A 12 -5.69 -7.09 2.12
C MET A 12 -6.69 -6.71 3.21
N ASN A 13 -6.45 -7.15 4.45
CA ASN A 13 -7.27 -6.75 5.59
C ASN A 13 -7.12 -5.26 5.89
N TYR A 14 -5.89 -4.74 5.88
CA TYR A 14 -5.60 -3.31 6.09
C TYR A 14 -6.26 -2.42 5.04
N VAL A 15 -6.22 -2.83 3.77
CA VAL A 15 -6.85 -2.15 2.63
C VAL A 15 -8.37 -2.32 2.62
N GLY A 16 -8.90 -3.36 3.28
CA GLY A 16 -10.33 -3.68 3.30
C GLY A 16 -10.84 -4.35 2.01
N ILE A 17 -10.00 -5.13 1.31
CA ILE A 17 -10.37 -5.80 0.06
C ILE A 17 -10.44 -7.33 0.19
N SER A 18 -11.37 -7.93 -0.55
CA SER A 18 -11.49 -9.39 -0.65
C SER A 18 -10.61 -9.97 -1.75
N THR A 19 -10.38 -11.29 -1.73
CA THR A 19 -9.70 -12.01 -2.83
C THR A 19 -10.43 -11.84 -4.16
N TYR A 20 -11.76 -11.74 -4.12
CA TYR A 20 -12.57 -11.46 -5.32
C TYR A 20 -12.27 -10.07 -5.89
N TYR A 21 -12.08 -9.07 -5.03
CA TYR A 21 -11.73 -7.73 -5.49
C TYR A 21 -10.30 -7.68 -6.04
N LEU A 22 -9.36 -8.37 -5.38
CA LEU A 22 -7.98 -8.51 -5.88
C LEU A 22 -7.93 -9.21 -7.25
N TRP A 23 -8.81 -10.19 -7.49
CA TRP A 23 -9.00 -10.82 -8.80
C TRP A 23 -9.43 -9.81 -9.86
N LYS A 24 -10.41 -8.96 -9.58
CA LYS A 24 -10.83 -7.92 -10.52
C LYS A 24 -9.72 -6.94 -10.87
N MET A 25 -8.92 -6.55 -9.88
CA MET A 25 -7.82 -5.60 -10.07
C MET A 25 -6.69 -6.21 -10.91
N THR A 26 -6.27 -7.44 -10.57
CA THR A 26 -5.08 -8.07 -11.15
C THR A 26 -5.36 -8.90 -12.41
N GLY A 27 -6.59 -9.35 -12.62
CA GLY A 27 -6.95 -10.30 -13.69
C GLY A 27 -6.40 -11.73 -13.49
N ILE A 28 -5.70 -12.00 -12.38
CA ILE A 28 -5.09 -13.31 -12.11
C ILE A 28 -6.16 -14.30 -11.67
N ALA A 29 -6.16 -15.51 -12.24
CA ALA A 29 -7.12 -16.57 -11.91
C ALA A 29 -7.38 -16.69 -10.39
N TYR A 30 -8.66 -16.67 -10.00
CA TYR A 30 -9.08 -16.64 -8.59
C TYR A 30 -8.44 -17.77 -7.75
N SER A 31 -8.32 -18.98 -8.31
CA SER A 31 -7.65 -20.11 -7.64
C SER A 31 -6.19 -19.81 -7.28
N THR A 32 -5.48 -19.12 -8.17
CA THR A 32 -4.07 -18.72 -7.95
C THR A 32 -3.97 -17.68 -6.84
N LEU A 33 -4.90 -16.71 -6.81
CA LEU A 33 -4.97 -15.71 -5.75
C LEU A 33 -5.36 -16.32 -4.41
N SER A 34 -6.36 -17.20 -4.39
CA SER A 34 -6.77 -17.93 -3.19
C SER A 34 -5.60 -18.74 -2.63
N ASP A 35 -4.85 -19.43 -3.48
CA ASP A 35 -3.66 -20.18 -3.07
C ASP A 35 -2.56 -19.28 -2.48
N ALA A 36 -2.36 -18.08 -3.07
CA ALA A 36 -1.41 -17.08 -2.59
C ALA A 36 -1.81 -16.49 -1.23
N VAL A 37 -3.09 -16.17 -1.04
CA VAL A 37 -3.65 -15.58 0.20
C VAL A 37 -3.71 -16.59 1.34
N THR A 38 -4.03 -17.85 1.03
CA THR A 38 -4.15 -18.92 2.05
C THR A 38 -2.83 -19.60 2.37
N GLY A 39 -1.77 -19.34 1.60
CA GLY A 39 -0.49 -20.04 1.73
C GLY A 39 -0.52 -21.51 1.28
N LYS A 40 -1.63 -22.01 0.72
CA LYS A 40 -1.75 -23.37 0.17
C LYS A 40 -0.71 -23.65 -0.92
N ARG A 41 -0.36 -22.60 -1.67
CA ARG A 41 0.80 -22.60 -2.56
C ARG A 41 1.82 -21.64 -1.96
N HIS A 42 3.03 -22.15 -1.68
CA HIS A 42 4.14 -21.27 -1.33
C HIS A 42 4.24 -20.17 -2.40
N ALA A 43 4.41 -18.92 -1.97
CA ALA A 43 4.51 -17.79 -2.88
C ALA A 43 5.66 -17.95 -3.90
N SER A 44 6.69 -18.76 -3.57
CA SER A 44 7.78 -19.17 -4.48
C SER A 44 7.34 -20.05 -5.66
N LYS A 45 6.12 -20.59 -5.64
CA LYS A 45 5.51 -21.39 -6.72
C LYS A 45 4.53 -20.58 -7.57
N LEU A 46 4.35 -19.28 -7.30
CA LEU A 46 3.69 -18.36 -8.21
C LEU A 46 4.67 -17.96 -9.32
N SER A 47 4.18 -17.80 -10.55
CA SER A 47 4.99 -17.17 -11.60
C SER A 47 5.41 -15.77 -11.15
N ALA A 48 6.66 -15.36 -11.45
CA ALA A 48 7.17 -14.04 -11.09
C ALA A 48 6.22 -12.91 -11.49
N GLN A 49 5.66 -12.97 -12.71
CA GLN A 49 4.69 -11.99 -13.21
C GLN A 49 3.45 -11.86 -12.31
N ASN A 50 2.78 -12.97 -11.97
CA ASN A 50 1.62 -12.94 -11.06
C ASN A 50 2.00 -12.41 -9.68
N TYR A 51 3.16 -12.79 -9.15
CA TYR A 51 3.62 -12.32 -7.86
C TYR A 51 3.89 -10.80 -7.87
N ASP A 52 4.59 -10.30 -8.89
CA ASP A 52 4.88 -8.87 -9.04
C ASP A 52 3.58 -8.06 -9.19
N HIS A 53 2.59 -8.58 -9.93
CA HIS A 53 1.31 -7.92 -10.10
C HIS A 53 0.46 -7.92 -8.82
N ILE A 54 0.44 -9.02 -8.05
CA ILE A 54 -0.23 -9.04 -6.73
C ILE A 54 0.41 -8.01 -5.79
N THR A 55 1.74 -8.00 -5.74
CA THR A 55 2.47 -7.16 -4.78
C THR A 55 2.53 -5.69 -5.19
N SER A 56 2.47 -5.35 -6.47
CA SER A 56 2.39 -3.94 -6.93
C SER A 56 1.03 -3.31 -6.65
N VAL A 57 -0.04 -4.11 -6.70
CA VAL A 57 -1.39 -3.67 -6.31
C VAL A 57 -1.45 -3.38 -4.81
N LEU A 58 -0.93 -4.31 -3.99
CA LEU A 58 -1.06 -4.27 -2.54
C LEU A 58 -0.06 -3.34 -1.84
N PHE A 59 1.13 -3.17 -2.39
CA PHE A 59 2.25 -2.48 -1.72
C PHE A 59 2.93 -1.47 -2.65
N THR A 60 3.36 -0.35 -2.10
CA THR A 60 4.37 0.51 -2.74
C THR A 60 5.74 -0.15 -2.71
N ASP A 61 6.68 0.32 -3.53
CA ASP A 61 8.05 -0.19 -3.49
C ASP A 61 8.75 0.12 -2.17
N THR A 62 8.43 1.26 -1.54
CA THR A 62 8.88 1.58 -0.19
C THR A 62 8.35 0.57 0.83
N GLU A 63 7.07 0.21 0.78
CA GLU A 63 6.48 -0.81 1.66
C GLU A 63 7.13 -2.19 1.46
N LYS A 64 7.42 -2.59 0.21
CA LYS A 64 8.16 -3.84 -0.08
C LYS A 64 9.56 -3.83 0.55
N LEU A 65 10.23 -2.67 0.59
CA LEU A 65 11.53 -2.53 1.27
C LEU A 65 11.37 -2.58 2.80
N LEU A 66 10.32 -1.98 3.36
CA LEU A 66 10.04 -2.06 4.80
C LEU A 66 9.76 -3.50 5.24
N ILE A 67 8.99 -4.27 4.47
CA ILE A 67 8.75 -5.71 4.74
C ILE A 67 10.05 -6.51 4.78
N LYS A 68 11.00 -6.19 3.89
CA LYS A 68 12.33 -6.82 3.91
C LYS A 68 13.10 -6.42 5.16
N LYS A 69 13.10 -5.13 5.52
CA LYS A 69 13.77 -4.62 6.72
C LYS A 69 13.18 -5.18 8.01
N SER A 70 11.89 -5.47 8.03
CA SER A 70 11.21 -6.09 9.17
C SER A 70 11.45 -7.60 9.28
N MET A 71 12.33 -8.17 8.44
CA MET A 71 12.57 -9.62 8.35
C MET A 71 11.26 -10.42 8.14
N PHE A 72 10.30 -9.85 7.41
CA PHE A 72 8.98 -10.45 7.24
C PHE A 72 8.26 -10.72 8.57
N ASN A 73 8.41 -9.82 9.54
CA ASN A 73 7.58 -9.76 10.74
C ASN A 73 6.57 -8.61 10.62
N ILE A 74 5.28 -8.92 10.78
CA ILE A 74 4.19 -7.93 10.62
C ILE A 74 4.28 -6.83 11.68
N LYS A 75 4.51 -7.18 12.95
CA LYS A 75 4.60 -6.18 14.04
C LYS A 75 5.77 -5.23 13.84
N GLU A 76 6.92 -5.77 13.43
CA GLU A 76 8.09 -4.92 13.13
C GLU A 76 7.86 -4.08 11.87
N TYR A 77 7.14 -4.62 10.87
CA TYR A 77 6.72 -3.84 9.70
C TYR A 77 5.83 -2.66 10.10
N GLU A 78 4.80 -2.89 10.92
CA GLU A 78 3.88 -1.84 11.40
C GLU A 78 4.64 -0.74 12.14
N LYS A 79 5.57 -1.13 13.01
CA LYS A 79 6.44 -0.20 13.73
C LYS A 79 7.29 0.64 12.78
N LEU A 80 8.00 0.00 11.84
CA LEU A 80 8.85 0.69 10.87
C LEU A 80 8.04 1.59 9.93
N TRP A 81 6.86 1.14 9.50
CA TRP A 81 5.94 1.91 8.68
C TRP A 81 5.47 3.17 9.42
N LYS A 82 5.06 3.03 10.69
CA LYS A 82 4.61 4.17 11.52
C LYS A 82 5.73 5.17 11.75
N MET A 83 6.92 4.69 12.14
CA MET A 83 8.11 5.54 12.32
C MET A 83 8.46 6.29 11.03
N LEU A 84 8.39 5.64 9.87
CA LEU A 84 8.66 6.29 8.60
C LEU A 84 7.58 7.33 8.29
N ALA A 85 6.30 6.99 8.38
CA ALA A 85 5.19 7.91 8.14
C ALA A 85 5.29 9.17 9.02
N GLU A 86 5.57 9.01 10.32
CA GLU A 86 5.74 10.12 11.27
C GLU A 86 6.97 10.98 10.96
N SER A 87 8.12 10.37 10.68
CA SER A 87 9.35 11.12 10.39
C SER A 87 9.25 11.93 9.10
N THR A 88 8.55 11.39 8.09
CA THR A 88 8.42 12.04 6.79
C THR A 88 7.54 13.30 6.84
N LEU A 89 6.51 13.32 7.69
CA LEU A 89 5.62 14.48 7.81
C LEU A 89 6.32 15.72 8.39
N ASN A 90 7.45 15.53 9.07
CA ASN A 90 8.29 16.62 9.59
C ASN A 90 9.19 17.25 8.51
N ASP A 91 9.20 16.70 7.29
CA ASP A 91 10.02 17.15 6.16
C ASP A 91 9.13 17.60 4.96
N ASP A 92 9.67 17.63 3.74
CA ASP A 92 8.99 18.01 2.50
C ASP A 92 8.06 16.92 1.90
N ALA A 93 7.34 16.18 2.74
CA ALA A 93 6.34 15.23 2.26
C ALA A 93 5.23 15.95 1.46
N LYS A 94 4.69 15.31 0.43
CA LYS A 94 3.47 15.73 -0.26
C LYS A 94 2.39 14.70 -0.04
N ILE A 95 1.18 15.19 0.24
CA ILE A 95 0.04 14.34 0.57
C ILE A 95 -0.98 14.43 -0.55
N TYR A 96 -1.29 13.27 -1.10
CA TYR A 96 -2.25 13.12 -2.19
C TYR A 96 -3.38 12.21 -1.76
N ARG A 97 -4.56 12.53 -2.29
CA ARG A 97 -5.67 11.58 -2.32
C ARG A 97 -5.45 10.74 -3.58
N SER A 98 -5.29 9.44 -3.40
CA SER A 98 -5.04 8.47 -4.47
C SER A 98 -6.16 7.43 -4.47
N GLY A 99 -6.51 6.89 -5.63
CA GLY A 99 -7.62 5.95 -5.79
C GLY A 99 -8.79 6.50 -6.59
N GLY A 100 -9.72 5.61 -6.95
CA GLY A 100 -10.72 5.82 -7.99
C GLY A 100 -10.46 4.93 -9.22
N VAL A 101 -11.18 5.19 -10.31
CA VAL A 101 -11.02 4.50 -11.58
C VAL A 101 -9.79 5.07 -12.29
N TYR A 102 -8.73 4.28 -12.46
CA TYR A 102 -7.64 4.58 -13.38
C TYR A 102 -7.79 3.74 -14.64
N HIS A 103 -7.27 4.20 -15.77
CA HIS A 103 -7.29 3.42 -17.01
C HIS A 103 -5.90 2.79 -17.19
N ASP A 104 -5.83 1.49 -17.49
CA ASP A 104 -4.56 0.85 -17.84
C ASP A 104 -4.06 1.33 -19.22
N GLU A 105 -2.89 0.83 -19.64
CA GLU A 105 -2.28 1.20 -20.94
C GLU A 105 -3.16 0.81 -22.15
N GLU A 106 -4.13 -0.09 -21.95
CA GLU A 106 -5.12 -0.51 -22.93
C GLU A 106 -6.44 0.27 -22.84
N GLY A 107 -6.54 1.22 -21.89
CA GLY A 107 -7.73 2.04 -21.69
C GLY A 107 -8.85 1.36 -20.89
N ASN A 108 -8.58 0.24 -20.21
CA ASN A 108 -9.59 -0.42 -19.39
C ASN A 108 -9.69 0.24 -18.00
N PRO A 109 -10.90 0.52 -17.49
CA PRO A 109 -11.06 1.04 -16.14
C PRO A 109 -10.66 -0.02 -15.10
N LYS A 110 -9.85 0.42 -14.14
CA LYS A 110 -9.35 -0.35 -13.00
C LYS A 110 -9.61 0.44 -11.72
N ASP A 111 -10.20 -0.20 -10.74
CA ASP A 111 -10.51 0.43 -9.46
C ASP A 111 -9.35 0.22 -8.48
N LEU A 112 -8.69 1.30 -8.04
CA LEU A 112 -7.86 1.26 -6.84
C LEU A 112 -8.70 1.68 -5.63
N PRO A 113 -8.60 0.97 -4.50
CA PRO A 113 -9.16 1.44 -3.23
C PRO A 113 -8.67 2.86 -2.94
N VAL A 114 -9.57 3.71 -2.46
CA VAL A 114 -9.23 5.08 -2.05
C VAL A 114 -8.20 5.03 -0.92
N SER A 115 -7.18 5.87 -1.02
CA SER A 115 -6.06 5.91 -0.10
C SER A 115 -5.48 7.32 -0.02
N VAL A 116 -4.82 7.60 1.09
CA VAL A 116 -3.97 8.79 1.23
C VAL A 116 -2.54 8.37 0.96
N GLU A 117 -1.90 8.99 -0.03
CA GLU A 117 -0.53 8.71 -0.42
C GLU A 117 0.41 9.79 0.12
N LEU A 118 1.36 9.37 0.94
CA LEU A 118 2.43 10.20 1.48
C LEU A 118 3.63 10.02 0.57
N GLN A 119 3.96 11.03 -0.24
CA GLN A 119 5.12 11.01 -1.12
C GLN A 119 6.27 11.84 -0.56
N PHE A 120 7.50 11.35 -0.69
CA PHE A 120 8.68 12.03 -0.16
C PHE A 120 9.97 11.66 -0.90
N SER A 121 10.90 12.61 -0.91
CA SER A 121 12.26 12.40 -1.40
C SER A 121 13.20 12.16 -0.22
N PHE A 122 13.94 11.05 -0.24
CA PHE A 122 15.19 11.01 0.53
C PHE A 122 16.23 11.83 -0.23
N LEU A 123 17.04 12.59 0.52
CA LEU A 123 18.01 13.61 0.05
C LEU A 123 18.93 13.23 -1.15
N ASN A 124 18.99 11.96 -1.58
CA ASN A 124 19.87 11.50 -2.66
C ASN A 124 19.22 10.57 -3.70
N ASP A 125 17.90 10.30 -3.64
CA ASP A 125 17.26 9.36 -4.57
C ASP A 125 16.33 10.08 -5.56
N LYS A 126 16.51 9.82 -6.86
CA LYS A 126 15.64 10.36 -7.94
C LYS A 126 14.25 9.71 -7.95
N HIS A 127 14.03 8.71 -7.11
CA HIS A 127 12.77 7.98 -6.99
C HIS A 127 11.92 8.57 -5.86
N LEU A 128 10.70 8.98 -6.21
CA LEU A 128 9.70 9.38 -5.21
C LEU A 128 9.33 8.14 -4.38
N ASN A 129 9.59 8.20 -3.09
CA ASN A 129 9.13 7.18 -2.14
C ASN A 129 7.68 7.46 -1.78
N SER A 130 6.90 6.41 -1.51
CA SER A 130 5.53 6.60 -1.04
C SER A 130 5.05 5.56 -0.06
N LEU A 131 4.16 5.99 0.86
CA LEU A 131 3.38 5.13 1.74
C LEU A 131 1.90 5.39 1.50
N ARG A 132 1.06 4.35 1.66
CA ARG A 132 -0.40 4.49 1.52
C ARG A 132 -1.10 4.25 2.84
N ILE A 133 -2.08 5.11 3.13
CA ILE A 133 -3.01 4.96 4.25
C ILE A 133 -4.39 4.66 3.68
N PHE A 134 -4.95 3.51 4.04
CA PHE A 134 -6.27 3.10 3.59
C PHE A 134 -7.30 3.41 4.68
N ASP A 135 -7.69 4.69 4.76
CA ASP A 135 -8.75 5.16 5.66
C ASP A 135 -9.67 6.13 4.92
N LYS A 136 -10.96 5.79 4.89
CA LYS A 136 -11.97 6.53 4.11
C LYS A 136 -12.27 7.89 4.74
N ASP A 137 -12.31 7.97 6.06
CA ASP A 137 -12.66 9.19 6.79
C ASP A 137 -11.49 10.19 6.68
N LEU A 138 -10.26 9.69 6.84
CA LEU A 138 -9.05 10.44 6.54
C LEU A 138 -9.07 10.91 5.08
N TYR A 139 -9.29 10.03 4.11
CA TYR A 139 -9.34 10.39 2.69
C TYR A 139 -10.33 11.52 2.41
N ASN A 140 -11.52 11.48 2.99
CA ASN A 140 -12.54 12.50 2.82
C ASN A 140 -12.17 13.82 3.52
N SER A 141 -11.55 13.76 4.70
CA SER A 141 -11.14 14.94 5.46
C SER A 141 -10.10 15.82 4.73
N LEU A 142 -9.36 15.24 3.78
CA LEU A 142 -8.35 15.91 2.96
C LEU A 142 -8.93 16.59 1.71
N ASP A 143 -10.23 16.45 1.45
CA ASP A 143 -10.89 17.06 0.29
C ASP A 143 -10.78 18.60 0.33
N ASN A 144 -10.41 19.19 -0.82
CA ASN A 144 -10.21 20.64 -0.97
C ASN A 144 -9.25 21.29 0.05
N LYS A 145 -8.36 20.53 0.69
CA LYS A 145 -7.34 21.05 1.62
C LYS A 145 -6.01 21.35 0.94
N GLY A 146 -5.35 22.42 1.38
CA GLY A 146 -3.97 22.74 0.99
C GLY A 146 -2.97 21.78 1.63
N GLN A 147 -1.73 21.70 1.10
CA GLN A 147 -0.71 20.75 1.59
C GLN A 147 -0.40 20.92 3.08
N ARG A 148 -0.36 22.16 3.60
CA ARG A 148 -0.16 22.42 5.03
C ARG A 148 -1.24 21.78 5.91
N ASP A 149 -2.51 21.95 5.54
CA ASP A 149 -3.63 21.38 6.29
C ASP A 149 -3.65 19.86 6.19
N LYS A 150 -3.36 19.32 4.99
CA LYS A 150 -3.24 17.87 4.80
C LYS A 150 -2.18 17.27 5.71
N LYS A 151 -0.99 17.90 5.80
CA LYS A 151 0.09 17.45 6.71
C LYS A 151 -0.37 17.41 8.17
N ARG A 152 -1.06 18.47 8.61
CA ARG A 152 -1.59 18.55 9.98
C ARG A 152 -2.59 17.43 10.27
N ILE A 153 -3.58 17.25 9.40
CA ILE A 153 -4.64 16.24 9.54
C ILE A 153 -4.03 14.82 9.58
N VAL A 154 -3.13 14.50 8.65
CA VAL A 154 -2.48 13.18 8.62
C VAL A 154 -1.59 12.99 9.85
N SER A 155 -0.91 14.03 10.33
CA SER A 155 -0.11 13.95 11.57
C SER A 155 -0.98 13.68 12.81
N GLU A 156 -2.15 14.31 12.91
CA GLU A 156 -3.13 14.06 13.98
C GLU A 156 -3.62 12.61 13.91
N TYR A 157 -4.03 12.15 12.73
CA TYR A 157 -4.46 10.76 12.51
C TYR A 157 -3.41 9.72 12.92
N LEU A 158 -2.14 9.91 12.56
CA LEU A 158 -1.07 8.96 12.92
C LEU A 158 -0.83 8.89 14.44
N LYS A 159 -1.04 9.99 15.16
CA LYS A 159 -0.92 10.02 16.63
C LYS A 159 -2.04 9.23 17.31
N ASP A 160 -3.23 9.21 16.72
CA ASP A 160 -4.41 8.53 17.26
C ASP A 160 -4.41 7.01 17.02
N LEU A 161 -3.56 6.50 16.12
CA LEU A 161 -3.32 5.07 15.91
C LEU A 161 -2.55 4.39 17.07
N GLN A 162 -2.83 4.73 18.33
CA GLN A 162 -2.19 4.15 19.53
C GLN A 162 -2.88 2.88 20.02
#